data_AF-X6P0P4-F1
#
_entry.id   AF-X6P0P4-F1
#
_cell.length_a   1.000
_cell.length_b   1.000
_cell.length_c   1.000
_cell.angle_alpha   90.00
_cell.angle_beta   90.00
_cell.angle_gamma   90.00
#
_symmetry.space_group_name_H-M   'P 1'
#
loop_
_entity.id
_entity.type
_entity.pdbx_description
1 polymer ?
#
loop_
_entity_poly.entity_id
_entity_poly.type
_entity_poly.pdbx_seq_one_letter_code
_entity_poly.pdbx_strand_id
1 'polypeptide(L)'
;MDEKCPLRKVAEAAKQKLKDYYNSQDKLVPLFDDPPQRIANCFIRLVLLAQFYFQKRKDQMSNKNKETDSKKWPHVMDYSLLYNGRQMTIELEDIWKIKEENGSKVCHISIHGEAGTGKSVLTQRIAWLWANKQMWNDQFPWLLH
;
A
#
# COMPACT_ATOMS: atom_id res chain seq x y z
N MET A 1 -19.88 18.03 -31.84
CA MET A 1 -18.75 18.65 -31.12
C MET A 1 -19.10 18.58 -29.65
N ASP A 2 -18.56 17.60 -28.94
CA ASP A 2 -18.94 17.33 -27.56
C ASP A 2 -18.51 18.46 -26.63
N GLU A 3 -19.50 19.18 -26.11
CA GLU A 3 -19.36 20.05 -24.96
C GLU A 3 -18.67 19.29 -23.85
N LYS A 4 -17.43 19.68 -23.53
CA LYS A 4 -16.67 19.17 -22.39
C LYS A 4 -17.52 19.32 -21.13
N CYS A 5 -18.14 18.23 -20.70
CA CYS A 5 -18.93 18.12 -19.48
C CYS A 5 -18.20 18.87 -18.33
N PRO A 6 -18.82 19.87 -17.70
CA PRO A 6 -18.20 20.68 -16.65
C PRO A 6 -17.58 19.83 -15.53
N LEU A 7 -18.21 18.70 -15.22
CA LEU A 7 -17.75 17.74 -14.22
C LEU A 7 -16.36 17.18 -14.53
N ARG A 8 -16.05 16.94 -15.82
CA ARG A 8 -14.74 16.43 -16.23
C ARG A 8 -13.65 17.47 -16.02
N LYS A 9 -13.93 18.76 -16.27
CA LYS A 9 -12.97 19.83 -16.02
C LYS A 9 -12.69 20.00 -14.53
N VAL A 10 -13.72 19.93 -13.70
CA VAL A 10 -13.58 19.99 -12.23
C VAL A 10 -12.77 18.80 -11.71
N ALA A 11 -13.04 17.60 -12.20
CA ALA A 11 -12.31 16.39 -11.84
C ALA A 11 -10.82 16.49 -12.22
N GLU A 12 -10.48 16.90 -13.44
CA GLU A 12 -9.07 17.06 -13.83
C GLU A 12 -8.36 18.16 -13.02
N ALA A 13 -9.05 19.28 -12.73
CA ALA A 13 -8.49 20.33 -11.89
C ALA A 13 -8.23 19.86 -10.45
N ALA A 14 -9.15 19.09 -9.87
CA ALA A 14 -8.97 18.49 -8.54
C ALA A 14 -7.83 17.46 -8.54
N LYS A 15 -7.71 16.65 -9.60
CA LYS A 15 -6.61 15.69 -9.76
C LYS A 15 -5.26 16.40 -9.83
N GLN A 16 -5.19 17.49 -10.60
CA GLN A 16 -3.97 18.27 -10.72
C GLN A 16 -3.59 18.90 -9.37
N LYS A 17 -4.53 19.52 -8.67
CA LYS A 17 -4.30 20.07 -7.31
C LYS A 17 -3.79 19.01 -6.34
N LEU A 18 -4.34 17.79 -6.41
CA LEU A 18 -3.91 16.68 -5.57
C LEU A 18 -2.45 16.26 -5.88
N LYS A 19 -2.09 16.20 -7.17
CA LYS A 19 -0.72 15.92 -7.58
C LYS A 19 0.24 17.01 -7.16
N ASP A 20 -0.15 18.27 -7.33
CA ASP A 20 0.66 19.43 -6.91
C ASP A 20 0.90 19.40 -5.40
N TYR A 21 -0.13 19.05 -4.62
CA TYR A 21 0.00 18.85 -3.17
C TYR A 21 1.04 17.78 -2.83
N TYR A 22 0.93 16.57 -3.38
CA TYR A 22 1.90 15.51 -3.09
C TYR A 22 3.32 15.83 -3.59
N ASN A 23 3.45 16.51 -4.73
CA ASN A 23 4.75 16.95 -5.24
C ASN A 23 5.40 18.02 -4.35
N SER A 24 4.60 18.88 -3.72
CA SER A 24 5.09 19.87 -2.74
C SER A 24 5.58 19.24 -1.44
N GLN A 25 5.13 18.02 -1.12
CA GLN A 25 5.56 17.24 0.03
C GLN A 25 6.78 16.37 -0.34
N ASP A 26 7.83 16.98 -0.90
CA ASP A 26 9.03 16.24 -1.37
C ASP A 26 9.96 15.80 -0.24
N LYS A 27 9.64 16.16 1.00
CA LYS A 27 10.40 15.85 2.22
C LYS A 27 9.57 14.99 3.16
N LEU A 28 10.25 14.07 3.85
CA LEU A 28 9.67 13.37 4.97
C LEU A 28 9.37 14.34 6.11
N VAL A 29 8.27 14.06 6.82
CA VAL A 29 7.97 14.71 8.09
C VAL A 29 9.11 14.35 9.06
N PRO A 30 9.89 15.32 9.56
CA PRO A 30 10.97 15.06 10.49
C PRO A 30 10.43 14.39 11.75
N LEU A 31 11.12 13.36 12.23
CA LEU A 31 10.87 12.82 13.56
C LEU A 31 11.83 13.52 14.51
N PHE A 32 11.32 14.42 15.36
CA PHE A 32 12.14 15.26 16.24
C PHE A 32 13.10 16.19 15.47
N ASP A 33 14.40 16.18 15.81
CA ASP A 33 15.44 17.04 15.27
C ASP A 33 16.10 16.47 13.99
N ASP A 34 15.47 15.47 13.37
CA ASP A 34 16.01 14.85 12.17
C ASP A 34 16.18 15.88 11.05
N PRO A 35 17.31 15.85 10.31
CA PRO A 35 17.48 16.70 9.16
C PRO A 35 16.42 16.35 8.11
N PRO A 36 15.89 17.34 7.35
CA PRO A 36 14.90 17.07 6.33
C PRO A 36 15.42 16.07 5.29
N GLN A 37 14.74 14.93 5.15
CA GLN A 37 15.09 13.90 4.18
C GLN A 37 14.17 13.98 2.96
N ARG A 38 14.72 13.87 1.76
CA ARG A 38 13.93 13.82 0.53
C ARG A 38 13.25 12.47 0.37
N ILE A 39 11.95 12.47 0.04
CA ILE A 39 11.17 11.25 -0.23
C ILE A 39 11.79 10.42 -1.36
N ALA A 40 12.35 11.08 -2.37
CA ALA A 40 13.01 10.43 -3.49
C ALA A 40 14.16 9.48 -3.07
N ASN A 41 14.82 9.78 -1.95
CA ASN A 41 15.97 9.02 -1.46
C ASN A 41 15.57 7.89 -0.51
N CYS A 42 14.30 7.82 -0.09
CA CYS A 42 13.84 6.79 0.83
C CYS A 42 13.75 5.47 0.09
N PHE A 43 14.51 4.45 0.50
CA PHE A 43 14.36 3.08 -0.02
C PHE A 43 13.53 2.26 0.97
N ILE A 44 12.51 1.57 0.47
CA ILE A 44 11.62 0.73 1.30
C ILE A 44 11.58 -0.64 0.67
N ARG A 45 12.18 -1.61 1.36
CA ARG A 45 12.17 -3.00 0.95
C ARG A 45 10.93 -3.68 1.49
N LEU A 46 10.15 -4.31 0.63
CA LEU A 46 8.98 -5.09 1.03
C LEU A 46 9.28 -6.58 0.92
N VAL A 47 8.80 -7.31 1.92
CA VAL A 47 8.86 -8.77 1.95
C VAL A 47 7.44 -9.27 1.79
N LEU A 48 7.22 -10.05 0.73
CA LEU A 48 5.98 -10.76 0.50
C LEU A 48 5.97 -12.02 1.36
N LEU A 49 4.98 -12.09 2.24
CA LEU A 49 4.65 -13.31 2.96
C LEU A 49 3.74 -14.17 2.08
N ALA A 50 4.15 -15.41 1.81
CA ALA A 50 3.37 -16.31 0.97
C ALA A 50 1.95 -16.51 1.53
N GLN A 51 0.94 -16.29 0.67
CA GLN A 51 -0.49 -16.34 1.01
C GLN A 51 -0.91 -17.65 1.69
N PHE A 52 -0.25 -18.77 1.36
CA PHE A 52 -0.49 -20.08 2.00
C PHE A 52 -0.38 -20.04 3.54
N TYR A 53 0.54 -19.25 4.11
CA TYR A 53 0.65 -19.13 5.57
C TYR A 53 -0.56 -18.43 6.20
N PHE A 54 -1.15 -17.46 5.50
CA PHE A 54 -2.36 -16.78 5.95
C PHE A 54 -3.60 -17.66 5.79
N GLN A 55 -3.73 -18.36 4.66
CA GLN A 55 -4.88 -19.25 4.41
C GLN A 55 -4.88 -20.41 5.40
N LYS A 56 -3.73 -21.06 5.64
CA LYS A 56 -3.60 -22.10 6.67
C LYS A 56 -4.02 -21.62 8.06
N ARG A 57 -3.72 -20.37 8.44
CA ARG A 57 -4.19 -19.78 9.71
C ARG A 57 -5.69 -19.52 9.72
N LYS A 58 -6.24 -18.99 8.62
CA LYS A 58 -7.67 -18.75 8.46
C LYS A 58 -8.46 -20.06 8.60
N ASP A 59 -7.97 -21.13 7.98
CA ASP A 59 -8.58 -22.46 8.02
C ASP A 59 -8.44 -23.12 9.39
N GLN A 60 -7.26 -23.03 10.04
CA GLN A 60 -7.03 -23.52 11.40
C GLN A 60 -7.92 -22.84 12.46
N MET A 61 -8.34 -21.59 12.24
CA MET A 61 -9.19 -20.84 13.16
C MET A 61 -10.69 -20.98 12.85
N SER A 62 -11.07 -21.24 11.60
CA SER A 62 -12.47 -21.48 11.22
C SER A 62 -13.06 -22.75 11.85
N ASN A 63 -12.20 -23.73 12.16
CA ASN A 63 -12.61 -24.95 12.87
C ASN A 63 -12.91 -24.73 14.36
N LYS A 64 -12.68 -23.54 14.92
CA LYS A 64 -12.83 -23.30 16.37
C LYS A 64 -13.94 -22.37 16.83
N ASN A 65 -14.64 -21.60 15.98
CA ASN A 65 -15.76 -20.78 16.46
C ASN A 65 -16.80 -20.53 15.36
N LYS A 66 -17.99 -21.12 15.53
CA LYS A 66 -19.24 -20.54 15.00
C LYS A 66 -19.71 -19.50 16.02
N GLU A 67 -19.58 -18.22 15.68
CA GLU A 67 -20.58 -17.15 15.88
C GLU A 67 -19.95 -15.75 15.92
N THR A 68 -20.73 -14.83 15.36
CA THR A 68 -20.66 -13.36 15.35
C THR A 68 -19.67 -12.67 14.40
N ASP A 69 -20.30 -11.95 13.47
CA ASP A 69 -19.79 -10.91 12.60
C ASP A 69 -18.82 -9.95 13.30
N SER A 70 -17.54 -10.12 13.01
CA SER A 70 -16.66 -9.01 12.69
C SER A 70 -15.47 -9.59 11.94
N LYS A 71 -14.98 -8.88 10.92
CA LYS A 71 -13.72 -9.17 10.21
C LYS A 71 -12.53 -8.95 11.15
N LYS A 72 -12.49 -9.64 12.29
CA LYS A 72 -11.45 -9.53 13.30
C LYS A 72 -10.29 -10.39 12.84
N TRP A 73 -9.36 -9.75 12.13
CA TRP A 73 -8.10 -10.36 11.77
C TRP A 73 -7.39 -10.85 13.04
N PRO A 74 -6.73 -12.02 13.02
CA PRO A 74 -6.09 -12.57 14.20
C PRO A 74 -5.09 -11.56 14.75
N HIS A 75 -5.33 -11.13 15.98
CA HIS A 75 -4.66 -9.98 16.62
C HIS A 75 -3.19 -10.22 16.99
N VAL A 76 -2.64 -11.38 16.60
CA VAL A 76 -1.27 -11.80 16.90
C VAL A 76 -0.56 -12.09 15.59
N MET A 77 0.12 -11.06 15.07
CA MET A 77 1.07 -11.21 13.99
C MET A 77 2.28 -11.96 14.55
N ASP A 78 2.57 -13.14 13.99
CA ASP A 78 3.69 -13.95 14.44
C ASP A 78 4.91 -13.61 13.59
N TYR A 79 5.73 -12.71 14.12
CA TYR A 79 6.93 -12.22 13.45
C TYR A 79 7.98 -13.32 13.24
N SER A 80 7.87 -14.49 13.90
CA SER A 80 8.78 -15.62 13.65
C SER A 80 8.71 -16.14 12.22
N LEU A 81 7.58 -15.95 11.54
CA LEU A 81 7.39 -16.29 10.12
C LEU A 81 8.17 -15.37 9.18
N LEU A 82 8.43 -14.12 9.60
CA LEU A 82 9.32 -13.23 8.85
C LEU A 82 10.74 -13.77 8.85
N TYR A 83 11.21 -14.39 9.94
CA TYR A 83 12.60 -14.82 10.08
C TYR A 83 12.86 -16.27 9.64
N ASN A 84 11.86 -17.15 9.63
CA ASN A 84 12.03 -18.59 9.38
C ASN A 84 11.47 -19.10 8.03
N GLY A 85 10.78 -18.27 7.24
CA GLY A 85 10.19 -18.66 5.95
C GLY A 85 11.04 -18.29 4.74
N ARG A 86 10.78 -18.91 3.57
CA ARG A 86 11.28 -18.40 2.28
C ARG A 86 10.69 -17.02 2.04
N GLN A 87 11.45 -15.98 2.36
CA GLN A 87 11.08 -14.60 2.07
C GLN A 87 11.13 -14.40 0.55
N MET A 88 10.02 -14.02 -0.07
CA MET A 88 10.04 -13.46 -1.41
C MET A 88 10.08 -11.95 -1.27
N THR A 89 11.05 -11.29 -1.87
CA THR A 89 11.04 -9.84 -2.01
C THR A 89 10.14 -9.47 -3.17
N ILE A 90 9.39 -8.39 -3.02
CA ILE A 90 8.59 -7.82 -4.10
C ILE A 90 8.89 -6.33 -4.22
N GLU A 91 9.04 -5.88 -5.46
CA GLU A 91 9.17 -4.45 -5.74
C GLU A 91 7.83 -3.76 -5.53
N LEU A 92 7.88 -2.51 -5.06
CA LEU A 92 6.69 -1.73 -4.74
C LEU A 92 5.75 -1.62 -5.95
N GLU A 93 6.29 -1.44 -7.16
CA GLU A 93 5.51 -1.33 -8.39
C GLU A 93 4.72 -2.60 -8.75
N ASP A 94 5.18 -3.75 -8.28
CA ASP A 94 4.67 -5.07 -8.64
C ASP A 94 3.63 -5.63 -7.67
N ILE A 95 3.34 -4.95 -6.56
CA ILE A 95 2.45 -5.50 -5.52
C ILE A 95 1.06 -5.85 -6.05
N TRP A 96 0.54 -5.09 -7.03
CA TRP A 96 -0.76 -5.37 -7.65
C TRP A 96 -0.71 -6.42 -8.76
N LYS A 97 0.48 -6.87 -9.17
CA LYS A 97 0.68 -7.93 -10.18
C LYS A 97 0.62 -9.33 -9.57
N ILE A 98 0.58 -9.43 -8.24
CA ILE A 98 0.36 -10.69 -7.54
C ILE A 98 -0.98 -11.28 -8.00
N LYS A 99 -0.97 -12.55 -8.41
CA LYS A 99 -2.19 -13.31 -8.68
C LYS A 99 -2.50 -14.16 -7.46
N GLU A 100 -3.76 -14.19 -7.04
CA GLU A 100 -4.22 -15.22 -6.11
C GLU A 100 -4.15 -16.59 -6.80
N GLU A 101 -4.01 -17.67 -6.01
CA GLU A 101 -3.94 -19.05 -6.53
C GLU A 101 -5.17 -19.44 -7.38
N ASN A 102 -6.31 -18.78 -7.15
CA ASN A 102 -7.56 -18.94 -7.90
C ASN A 102 -7.60 -18.10 -9.21
N GLY A 103 -6.55 -17.34 -9.53
CA GLY A 103 -6.47 -16.44 -10.69
C GLY A 103 -7.15 -15.08 -10.51
N SER A 104 -7.70 -14.79 -9.32
CA SER A 104 -8.39 -13.52 -9.04
C SER A 104 -7.42 -12.36 -8.95
N LYS A 105 -7.92 -11.18 -9.36
CA LYS A 105 -7.21 -9.92 -9.23
C LYS A 105 -7.20 -9.49 -7.76
N VAL A 106 -6.03 -9.12 -7.25
CA VAL A 106 -5.88 -8.55 -5.91
C VAL A 106 -6.56 -7.19 -5.85
N CYS A 107 -7.52 -7.04 -4.91
CA CYS A 107 -8.25 -5.80 -4.68
C CYS A 107 -7.87 -5.10 -3.36
N HIS A 108 -7.15 -5.80 -2.47
CA HIS A 108 -6.79 -5.27 -1.15
C HIS A 108 -5.42 -5.82 -0.72
N ILE A 109 -4.55 -4.92 -0.23
CA ILE A 109 -3.25 -5.24 0.33
C ILE A 109 -3.20 -4.67 1.75
N SER A 110 -2.71 -5.47 2.70
CA SER A 110 -2.43 -5.03 4.05
C SER A 110 -0.93 -5.04 4.29
N ILE A 111 -0.37 -3.91 4.72
CA ILE A 111 1.06 -3.75 5.00
C ILE A 111 1.26 -3.74 6.50
N HIS A 112 2.10 -4.67 6.99
CA HIS A 112 2.40 -4.84 8.39
C HIS A 112 3.88 -4.62 8.67
N GLY A 113 4.18 -4.17 9.89
CA GLY A 113 5.54 -3.92 10.36
C GLY A 113 5.48 -3.33 11.76
N GLU A 114 6.58 -3.43 12.50
CA GLU A 114 6.70 -2.89 13.86
C GLU A 114 6.59 -1.35 13.88
N ALA A 115 6.44 -0.76 15.07
CA ALA A 115 6.51 0.70 15.20
C ALA A 115 7.88 1.21 14.70
N GLY A 116 7.91 2.35 14.02
CA GLY A 116 9.15 2.91 13.47
C GLY A 116 9.65 2.28 12.15
N THR A 117 9.02 1.22 11.65
CA THR A 117 9.42 0.58 10.36
C THR A 117 9.10 1.39 9.09
N GLY A 118 8.51 2.59 9.23
CA GLY A 118 8.28 3.48 8.08
C GLY A 118 7.01 3.20 7.26
N LYS A 119 5.98 2.57 7.83
CA LYS A 119 4.68 2.34 7.12
C LYS A 119 4.06 3.64 6.60
N SER A 120 4.07 4.71 7.40
CA SER A 120 3.57 6.03 6.97
C SER A 120 4.48 6.67 5.92
N VAL A 121 5.79 6.46 6.02
CA VAL A 121 6.77 6.92 5.02
C VAL A 121 6.53 6.21 3.68
N LEU A 122 6.14 4.93 3.71
CA LEU A 122 5.77 4.17 2.52
C LEU A 122 4.53 4.73 1.82
N THR A 123 3.47 5.05 2.56
CA THR A 123 2.25 5.63 1.95
C THR A 123 2.52 7.02 1.36
N GLN A 124 3.33 7.83 2.02
CA GLN A 124 3.79 9.12 1.48
C GLN A 124 4.60 8.95 0.19
N ARG A 125 5.53 7.98 0.17
CA ARG A 125 6.34 7.68 -1.02
C ARG A 125 5.47 7.20 -2.18
N ILE A 126 4.48 6.35 -1.93
CA ILE A 126 3.51 5.91 -2.94
C ILE A 126 2.79 7.10 -3.56
N ALA A 127 2.27 8.01 -2.73
CA ALA A 127 1.54 9.19 -3.20
C ALA A 127 2.42 10.12 -4.04
N TRP A 128 3.67 10.31 -3.60
CA TRP A 128 4.67 11.09 -4.33
C TRP A 128 5.03 10.45 -5.69
N LEU A 129 5.27 9.14 -5.74
CA LEU A 129 5.54 8.42 -7.00
C LEU A 129 4.35 8.48 -7.97
N TRP A 130 3.13 8.37 -7.46
CA TRP A 130 1.92 8.50 -8.27
C TRP A 130 1.75 9.93 -8.81
N ALA A 131 2.02 10.96 -8.01
CA ALA A 131 1.93 12.35 -8.45
C ALA A 131 2.94 12.68 -9.56
N ASN A 132 4.17 12.14 -9.46
CA ASN A 132 5.24 12.27 -10.44
C ASN A 132 5.07 11.39 -11.70
N LYS A 133 3.93 10.71 -11.86
CA LYS A 133 3.68 9.80 -12.99
C LYS A 133 4.65 8.62 -13.10
N GLN A 134 5.31 8.26 -12.00
CA GLN A 134 6.30 7.18 -11.97
C GLN A 134 5.67 5.82 -11.64
N MET A 135 4.51 5.80 -10.97
CA MET A 135 3.89 4.55 -10.52
C MET A 135 2.36 4.60 -10.58
N TRP A 136 1.74 3.51 -11.03
CA TRP A 136 0.30 3.21 -10.98
C TRP A 136 -0.67 4.28 -11.51
N ASN A 137 -0.22 5.16 -12.41
CA ASN A 137 -1.07 6.20 -13.00
C ASN A 137 -2.08 5.64 -14.01
N ASP A 138 -1.76 4.49 -14.60
CA ASP A 138 -2.59 3.67 -15.46
C ASP A 138 -3.62 2.85 -14.67
N GLN A 139 -3.28 2.44 -13.45
CA GLN A 139 -4.13 1.61 -12.59
C GLN A 139 -5.10 2.43 -11.74
N PHE A 140 -4.65 3.55 -11.18
CA PHE A 140 -5.42 4.38 -10.27
C PHE A 140 -5.57 5.80 -10.83
N PRO A 141 -6.78 6.19 -11.28
CA PRO A 141 -7.04 7.55 -11.73
C PRO A 141 -6.90 8.59 -10.60
N TRP A 142 -7.04 8.14 -9.35
CA TRP A 142 -6.99 8.91 -8.11
C TRP A 142 -6.28 8.13 -7.03
N LEU A 143 -5.49 8.80 -6.20
CA LEU A 143 -4.81 8.20 -5.05
C LEU A 143 -4.89 9.13 -3.85
N LEU A 144 -5.51 8.66 -2.77
CA LEU A 144 -5.69 9.39 -1.52
C LEU A 144 -4.87 8.70 -0.44
N HIS A 145 -3.98 9.45 0.22
CA HIS A 145 -3.12 9.01 1.32
C HIS A 145 -3.53 9.72 2.61
#